data_AF-V4RUJ7-F1
#
_entry.id   AF-V4RUJ7-F1
#
_cell.length_a   1.000
_cell.length_b   1.000
_cell.length_c   1.000
_cell.angle_alpha   90.00
_cell.angle_beta   90.00
_cell.angle_gamma   90.00
#
_symmetry.space_group_name_H-M   'P 1'
#
loop_
_entity.id
_entity.type
_entity.pdbx_description
1 polymer ?
#
loop_
_entity_poly.entity_id
_entity_poly.type
_entity_poly.pdbx_seq_one_letter_code
_entity_poly.pdbx_strand_id
1 'polypeptide(L)'
;IDLSSNLLSGLPVTLENLHYLKALQLDNNALKSLPTTLFSKCVQLSTLELHNTEITMDALRQLEGWDDFDKRRRAKHQKQLDFRVMGSTEFDEGADKS
;
A
#
# COMPACT_ATOMS: atom_id res chain seq x y z
N ILE A 1 -2.34 8.97 -3.40
CA ILE A 1 -3.62 9.67 -3.62
C ILE A 1 -4.45 9.44 -2.38
N ASP A 2 -4.95 10.51 -1.80
CA ASP A 2 -5.83 10.47 -0.63
C ASP A 2 -7.25 10.80 -1.07
N LEU A 3 -8.15 9.84 -0.91
CA LEU A 3 -9.60 9.98 -1.10
C LEU A 3 -10.35 9.57 0.18
N SER A 4 -9.66 9.58 1.32
CA SER A 4 -10.27 9.22 2.60
C SER A 4 -11.37 10.21 2.99
N SER A 5 -12.31 9.75 3.83
CA SER A 5 -13.41 10.54 4.39
C SER A 5 -14.34 11.14 3.33
N ASN A 6 -14.65 10.36 2.31
CA ASN A 6 -15.63 10.70 1.28
C ASN A 6 -16.84 9.76 1.33
N LEU A 7 -17.83 10.02 0.50
CA LEU A 7 -19.04 9.20 0.36
C LEU A 7 -18.94 8.29 -0.88
N LEU A 8 -17.73 7.83 -1.23
CA LEU A 8 -17.54 7.01 -2.41
C LEU A 8 -18.17 5.63 -2.20
N SER A 9 -19.08 5.26 -3.11
CA SER A 9 -19.69 3.92 -3.17
C SER A 9 -18.97 2.98 -4.13
N GLY A 10 -18.16 3.54 -5.03
CA GLY A 10 -17.29 2.80 -5.95
C GLY A 10 -16.15 3.68 -6.47
N LEU A 11 -15.18 3.05 -7.12
CA LEU A 11 -14.09 3.73 -7.82
C LEU A 11 -14.28 3.66 -9.33
N PRO A 12 -13.94 4.71 -10.08
CA PRO A 12 -14.03 4.68 -11.52
C PRO A 12 -12.98 3.72 -12.11
N VAL A 13 -13.33 3.02 -13.19
CA VAL A 13 -12.41 2.12 -13.91
C VAL A 13 -11.15 2.85 -14.38
N THR A 14 -11.25 4.14 -14.68
CA THR A 14 -10.13 5.00 -15.12
C THR A 14 -9.01 5.11 -14.10
N LEU A 15 -9.22 4.71 -12.84
CA LEU A 15 -8.17 4.62 -11.83
C LEU A 15 -7.07 3.63 -12.24
N GLU A 16 -7.39 2.70 -13.15
CA GLU A 16 -6.43 1.77 -13.75
C GLU A 16 -5.35 2.46 -14.61
N ASN A 17 -5.60 3.67 -15.11
CA ASN A 17 -4.62 4.45 -15.87
C ASN A 17 -3.51 5.05 -15.00
N LEU A 18 -3.59 4.87 -13.68
CA LEU A 18 -2.60 5.40 -12.74
C LEU A 18 -1.47 4.40 -12.52
N HIS A 19 -0.74 4.08 -13.59
CA HIS A 19 0.36 3.10 -13.59
C HIS A 19 1.48 3.40 -12.57
N TYR A 20 1.65 4.69 -12.22
CA TYR A 20 2.64 5.17 -11.26
C TYR A 20 2.10 5.35 -9.84
N LEU A 21 0.85 4.96 -9.57
CA LEU A 21 0.23 5.08 -8.25
C LEU A 21 0.94 4.16 -7.26
N LYS A 22 1.54 4.73 -6.22
CA LYS A 22 2.27 3.98 -5.18
C LYS A 22 1.45 3.74 -3.91
N ALA A 23 0.60 4.71 -3.57
CA ALA A 23 -0.23 4.69 -2.37
C ALA A 23 -1.63 5.22 -2.68
N LEU A 24 -2.65 4.53 -2.19
CA LEU A 24 -4.05 4.88 -2.32
C LEU A 24 -4.73 4.77 -0.95
N GLN A 25 -5.32 5.87 -0.48
CA GLN A 25 -6.04 5.92 0.80
C GLN A 25 -7.52 6.12 0.51
N LEU A 26 -8.34 5.19 0.99
CA LEU A 26 -9.79 5.17 0.77
C LEU A 26 -10.56 5.03 2.09
N ASP A 27 -9.90 5.33 3.20
CA ASP A 27 -10.46 5.19 4.53
C ASP A 27 -11.75 5.99 4.69
N ASN A 28 -12.66 5.54 5.55
CA ASN A 28 -13.93 6.23 5.81
C ASN A 28 -14.75 6.51 4.55
N ASN A 29 -14.89 5.49 3.69
CA ASN A 29 -15.79 5.52 2.52
C ASN A 29 -16.77 4.36 2.58
N ALA A 30 -17.91 4.49 1.89
CA ALA A 30 -18.92 3.44 1.75
C ALA A 30 -18.62 2.46 0.59
N LEU A 31 -17.33 2.18 0.36
CA LEU A 31 -16.88 1.29 -0.73
C LEU A 31 -17.20 -0.16 -0.39
N LYS A 32 -17.87 -0.85 -1.32
CA LYS A 32 -18.19 -2.28 -1.22
C LYS A 32 -17.28 -3.17 -2.03
N SER A 33 -16.66 -2.60 -3.07
CA SER A 33 -15.77 -3.32 -3.97
C SER A 33 -14.75 -2.36 -4.59
N LEU A 34 -13.69 -2.96 -5.12
CA LEU A 34 -12.68 -2.29 -5.93
C LEU A 34 -12.73 -2.86 -7.37
N PRO A 35 -12.23 -2.13 -8.37
CA PRO A 35 -12.09 -2.67 -9.72
C PRO A 35 -11.22 -3.93 -9.72
N THR A 36 -11.66 -4.98 -10.44
CA THR A 36 -10.94 -6.27 -10.52
C THR A 36 -9.54 -6.14 -11.08
N THR A 37 -9.30 -5.14 -11.94
CA THR A 37 -8.02 -4.85 -12.59
C THR A 37 -7.12 -3.92 -11.78
N LEU A 38 -7.54 -3.44 -10.60
CA LEU A 38 -6.81 -2.43 -9.84
C LEU A 38 -5.35 -2.82 -9.57
N PHE A 39 -5.11 -4.03 -9.08
CA PHE A 39 -3.77 -4.49 -8.72
C PHE A 39 -2.92 -4.92 -9.93
N SER A 40 -3.56 -5.42 -10.98
CA SER A 40 -2.95 -5.77 -12.27
C SER A 40 -2.46 -4.53 -13.03
N LYS A 41 -3.22 -3.42 -12.98
CA LYS A 41 -2.92 -2.19 -13.73
C LYS A 41 -2.04 -1.21 -12.95
N CYS A 42 -2.31 -1.03 -11.65
CA CYS A 42 -1.50 -0.20 -10.77
C CYS A 42 -0.28 -0.98 -10.25
N VAL A 43 0.63 -1.31 -11.16
CA VAL A 43 1.80 -2.19 -10.90
C VAL A 43 2.79 -1.62 -9.87
N GLN A 44 2.74 -0.31 -9.59
CA GLN A 44 3.57 0.32 -8.55
C GLN A 44 2.86 0.45 -7.19
N LEU A 45 1.58 0.07 -7.10
CA LEU A 45 0.81 0.19 -5.87
C LEU A 45 1.37 -0.76 -4.82
N SER A 46 1.70 -0.21 -3.67
CA SER A 46 2.29 -0.94 -2.53
C SER A 46 1.65 -0.58 -1.19
N THR A 47 0.83 0.47 -1.16
CA THR A 47 0.06 0.89 0.01
C THR A 47 -1.38 1.11 -0.39
N LEU A 48 -2.29 0.44 0.31
CA LEU A 48 -3.72 0.57 0.15
C LEU A 48 -4.34 0.59 1.54
N GLU A 49 -4.97 1.72 1.88
CA GLU A 49 -5.68 1.90 3.15
C GLU A 49 -7.20 1.84 2.90
N LEU A 50 -7.89 0.99 3.65
CA LEU A 50 -9.32 0.67 3.49
C LEU A 50 -10.04 0.67 4.83
N HIS A 51 -9.51 1.38 5.83
CA HIS A 51 -10.09 1.41 7.17
C HIS A 51 -11.51 1.99 7.10
N ASN A 52 -12.43 1.40 7.85
CA ASN A 52 -13.82 1.86 7.89
C ASN A 52 -14.49 1.88 6.49
N THR A 53 -14.27 0.82 5.71
CA THR A 53 -14.98 0.49 4.46
C THR A 53 -15.69 -0.86 4.59
N GLU A 54 -16.53 -1.23 3.62
CA GLU A 54 -17.22 -2.53 3.59
C GLU A 54 -16.39 -3.61 2.85
N ILE A 55 -15.15 -3.30 2.45
CA ILE A 55 -14.28 -4.23 1.71
C ILE A 55 -13.62 -5.21 2.68
N THR A 56 -13.84 -6.50 2.44
CA THR A 56 -13.25 -7.58 3.22
C THR A 56 -11.93 -8.08 2.60
N MET A 57 -11.07 -8.67 3.42
CA MET A 57 -9.82 -9.27 2.96
C MET A 57 -10.06 -10.41 1.95
N ASP A 58 -11.15 -11.16 2.10
CA ASP A 58 -11.54 -12.18 1.13
C ASP A 58 -11.89 -11.58 -0.23
N ALA A 59 -12.60 -10.45 -0.27
CA ALA A 59 -12.88 -9.75 -1.52
C ALA A 59 -11.59 -9.30 -2.22
N LEU A 60 -10.60 -8.82 -1.47
CA LEU A 60 -9.31 -8.40 -2.03
C LEU A 60 -8.52 -9.57 -2.64
N ARG A 61 -8.56 -10.75 -2.01
CA ARG A 61 -7.86 -11.95 -2.49
C ARG A 61 -8.42 -12.48 -3.82
N GLN A 62 -9.66 -12.14 -4.16
CA GLN A 62 -10.29 -12.51 -5.43
C GLN A 62 -9.93 -11.55 -6.58
N LEU A 63 -9.29 -10.42 -6.31
CA LEU A 63 -8.93 -9.44 -7.34
C LEU A 63 -7.68 -9.88 -8.12
N GLU A 64 -7.66 -9.58 -9.42
CA GLU A 64 -6.56 -9.94 -10.31
C GLU A 64 -5.29 -9.16 -9.94
N GLY A 65 -4.17 -9.88 -9.77
CA GLY A 65 -2.88 -9.28 -9.39
C GLY A 65 -2.72 -9.05 -7.88
N TRP A 66 -3.61 -9.58 -7.04
CA TRP A 66 -3.49 -9.49 -5.57
C TRP A 66 -2.15 -10.03 -5.05
N ASP A 67 -1.69 -11.18 -5.53
CA ASP A 67 -0.43 -11.79 -5.07
C ASP A 67 0.78 -10.87 -5.32
N ASP A 68 0.86 -10.26 -6.50
CA ASP A 68 1.92 -9.29 -6.82
C ASP A 68 1.82 -8.03 -5.97
N PHE A 69 0.61 -7.52 -5.74
CA PHE A 69 0.39 -6.40 -4.82
C PHE A 69 0.83 -6.73 -3.40
N ASP A 70 0.45 -7.89 -2.88
CA ASP A 70 0.77 -8.29 -1.51
C ASP A 70 2.29 -8.55 -1.33
N LYS A 71 2.97 -9.06 -2.36
CA LYS A 71 4.45 -9.10 -2.41
C LYS A 71 5.06 -7.70 -2.32
N ARG A 72 4.59 -6.74 -3.13
CA ARG A 72 5.08 -5.35 -3.11
C ARG A 72 4.84 -4.68 -1.75
N ARG A 73 3.64 -4.87 -1.20
CA ARG A 73 3.25 -4.38 0.13
C ARG A 73 4.21 -4.90 1.19
N ARG A 74 4.41 -6.23 1.27
CA ARG A 74 5.33 -6.85 2.25
C ARG A 74 6.78 -6.41 2.07
N ALA A 75 7.28 -6.35 0.83
CA ALA A 75 8.64 -5.90 0.55
C ALA A 75 8.88 -4.46 1.03
N LYS A 76 7.88 -3.57 0.90
CA LYS A 76 7.96 -2.19 1.43
C LYS A 76 8.04 -2.17 2.95
N HIS A 77 7.24 -2.97 3.65
CA HIS A 77 7.31 -3.04 5.13
C HIS A 77 8.64 -3.64 5.62
N GLN A 78 9.17 -4.64 4.93
CA GLN A 78 10.47 -5.23 5.25
C GLN A 78 11.62 -4.22 5.10
N LYS A 79 11.64 -3.45 4.00
CA LYS A 79 12.65 -2.39 3.78
C LYS A 79 12.62 -1.30 4.85
N GLN A 80 11.44 -0.98 5.39
CA GLN A 80 11.30 0.01 6.46
C GLN A 80 11.85 -0.50 7.80
N LEU A 81 11.80 -1.81 8.06
CA LEU A 81 12.39 -2.42 9.25
C LEU A 81 13.92 -2.51 9.12
N ASP A 82 14.42 -2.90 7.96
CA ASP A 82 15.85 -3.00 7.66
C ASP A 82 16.57 -1.65 7.82
N PHE A 83 15.99 -0.58 7.28
CA PHE A 83 16.51 0.79 7.44
C PHE A 83 16.54 1.25 8.91
N ARG A 84 15.54 0.85 9.72
CA ARG A 84 15.49 1.21 11.14
C ARG A 84 16.58 0.49 11.96
N VAL A 85 16.90 -0.76 11.62
CA VAL A 85 17.97 -1.52 12.28
C VAL A 85 19.34 -0.92 11.99
N MET A 86 19.62 -0.54 10.74
CA MET A 86 20.92 0.04 10.35
C MET A 86 21.18 1.44 10.93
N GLY A 87 20.14 2.18 11.34
CA GLY A 87 20.31 3.49 12.01
C GLY A 87 20.75 3.43 13.48
N SER A 88 20.84 2.24 14.08
CA SER A 88 21.08 2.06 15.53
C SER A 88 22.46 1.46 15.87
N THR A 89 23.23 0.99 14.88
CA THR A 89 24.45 0.20 15.11
C THR A 89 25.75 0.87 14.68
N GLU A 90 25.74 2.13 14.22
CA GLU A 90 26.93 2.75 13.61
C GLU A 90 27.25 4.13 14.18
N PHE A 91 27.39 4.25 15.51
CA PHE A 91 28.03 5.39 16.17
C PHE A 91 28.50 5.00 17.58
N ASP A 92 29.55 4.17 17.72
CA ASP A 92 30.37 4.18 18.97
C ASP A 92 31.78 3.55 18.86
N GLU A 93 32.45 3.61 17.71
CA GLU A 93 33.88 3.24 17.64
C GLU A 93 34.70 4.38 17.05
N GLY A 94 35.07 5.35 17.89
CA GLY A 94 35.81 6.52 17.40
C GLY A 94 36.36 7.50 18.42
N ALA A 95 36.77 7.08 19.62
CA ALA A 95 37.70 7.82 20.48
C ALA A 95 38.21 6.82 21.54
N ASP A 96 39.43 6.31 21.50
CA ASP A 96 40.62 7.06 21.89
C ASP A 96 41.86 6.25 21.46
N LYS A 97 42.70 6.84 20.62
CA LYS A 97 44.12 6.50 20.50
C LYS A 97 44.87 7.82 20.55
N SER A 98 45.38 8.21 21.72
CA SER A 98 46.54 9.09 21.92
C SER A 98 46.99 9.04 23.38
#